data_AF-A0A914CTJ0-F1
#
_entry.id   AF-A0A914CTJ0-F1
#
_cell.length_a   1.000
_cell.length_b   1.000
_cell.length_c   1.000
_cell.angle_alpha   90.00
_cell.angle_beta   90.00
_cell.angle_gamma   90.00
#
_symmetry.space_group_name_H-M   'P 1'
#
loop_
_entity.id
_entity.type
_entity.pdbx_description
1 polymer ?
#
loop_
_entity_poly.entity_id
_entity_poly.type
_entity_poly.pdbx_seq_one_letter_code
_entity_poly.pdbx_strand_id
1 'polypeptide(L)'
;MNPTPTTTTTTTTTTRPTTSTTSTSTTTTSTTTTTTTSTTTTTIGTNCCPVLVANQFTNQTTFAYGDATITFDSTTCRMSASVTCSSPDFSLGLEAAIRVNFQFYLIAAINTVVFPATCVNGVWQMANPPLVVNQLECLLANAGGIG
;
A
#
# COMPACT_ATOMS: atom_id res chain seq x y z
N MET A 1 -4.72 -60.92 34.61
CA MET A 1 -4.13 -59.86 35.45
C MET A 1 -3.80 -58.71 34.53
N ASN A 2 -4.49 -57.58 34.71
CA ASN A 2 -4.51 -56.43 33.80
C ASN A 2 -3.58 -55.34 34.36
N PRO A 3 -2.56 -54.84 33.63
CA PRO A 3 -1.73 -53.76 34.14
C PRO A 3 -2.41 -52.40 33.93
N THR A 4 -2.57 -51.65 35.02
CA THR A 4 -3.04 -50.27 35.06
C THR A 4 -2.03 -49.32 34.39
N PRO A 5 -2.45 -48.36 33.55
CA PRO A 5 -1.53 -47.36 33.02
C PRO A 5 -1.30 -46.24 34.05
N THR A 6 -0.04 -45.97 34.35
CA THR A 6 0.40 -44.83 35.17
C THR A 6 0.58 -43.60 34.29
N THR A 7 -0.19 -42.55 34.53
CA THR A 7 -0.04 -41.26 33.86
C THR A 7 0.99 -40.40 34.59
N THR A 8 2.12 -40.13 33.96
CA THR A 8 3.13 -39.19 34.43
C THR A 8 2.87 -37.81 33.80
N THR A 9 2.55 -36.82 34.63
CA THR A 9 2.38 -35.43 34.18
C THR A 9 3.71 -34.69 34.27
N THR A 10 4.29 -34.35 33.13
CA THR A 10 5.52 -33.54 33.04
C THR A 10 5.16 -32.06 32.93
N THR A 11 5.40 -31.29 33.99
CA THR A 11 5.27 -29.83 33.97
C THR A 11 6.56 -29.22 33.39
N THR A 12 6.46 -28.60 32.22
CA THR A 12 7.59 -27.88 31.60
C THR A 12 7.48 -26.40 31.95
N THR A 13 8.38 -25.90 32.78
CA THR A 13 8.46 -24.48 33.13
C THR A 13 9.44 -23.79 32.17
N THR A 14 8.93 -23.01 31.22
CA THR A 14 9.74 -22.21 30.29
C THR A 14 10.08 -20.87 30.94
N THR A 15 11.34 -20.67 31.30
CA THR A 15 11.87 -19.36 31.73
C THR A 15 12.16 -18.48 30.51
N ARG A 16 11.46 -17.36 30.43
CA ARG A 16 11.66 -16.28 29.45
C ARG A 16 13.00 -15.58 29.71
N PRO A 17 13.88 -15.40 28.72
CA PRO A 17 15.04 -14.54 28.87
C PRO A 17 14.59 -13.08 28.95
N THR A 18 14.92 -12.40 30.05
CA THR A 18 14.81 -10.96 30.22
C THR A 18 15.99 -10.29 29.54
N THR A 19 15.77 -9.80 28.32
CA THR A 19 16.72 -8.89 27.67
C THR A 19 16.63 -7.53 28.35
N SER A 20 17.70 -7.15 29.04
CA SER A 20 17.88 -5.83 29.65
C SER A 20 17.95 -4.77 28.54
N THR A 21 16.90 -3.95 28.41
CA THR A 21 16.91 -2.75 27.56
C THR A 21 17.77 -1.67 28.22
N THR A 22 18.99 -1.51 27.70
CA THR A 22 19.75 -0.27 27.85
C THR A 22 19.06 0.81 27.02
N SER A 23 18.47 1.80 27.69
CA SER A 23 17.97 3.01 27.04
C SER A 23 19.15 3.88 26.60
N THR A 24 19.68 3.62 25.41
CA THR A 24 20.54 4.58 24.71
C THR A 24 19.63 5.62 24.07
N SER A 25 19.56 6.82 24.67
CA SER A 25 18.99 7.99 24.02
C SER A 25 19.89 8.41 22.87
N THR A 26 19.68 7.83 21.68
CA THR A 26 20.16 8.41 20.44
C THR A 26 19.28 9.61 20.10
N THR A 27 19.83 10.80 20.25
CA THR A 27 19.28 12.04 19.69
C THR A 27 19.30 11.91 18.18
N THR A 28 18.24 11.38 17.60
CA THR A 28 18.03 11.40 16.15
C THR A 28 17.78 12.84 15.77
N THR A 29 18.77 13.50 15.19
CA THR A 29 18.57 14.77 14.48
C THR A 29 17.61 14.47 13.35
N SER A 30 16.32 14.75 13.57
CA SER A 30 15.32 14.86 12.51
C SER A 30 15.80 15.98 11.59
N THR A 31 16.50 15.58 10.54
CA THR A 31 16.78 16.45 9.43
C THR A 31 15.45 16.58 8.72
N THR A 32 14.70 17.64 9.05
CA THR A 32 13.54 18.05 8.28
C THR A 32 14.06 18.40 6.90
N THR A 33 14.12 17.41 6.01
CA THR A 33 14.27 17.66 4.58
C THR A 33 12.96 18.29 4.16
N THR A 34 12.91 19.61 4.25
CA THR A 34 11.95 20.41 3.52
C THR A 34 12.26 20.16 2.06
N THR A 35 11.64 19.13 1.47
CA THR A 35 11.58 18.99 0.02
C THR A 35 10.73 20.16 -0.44
N THR A 36 11.39 21.28 -0.75
CA THR A 36 10.79 22.37 -1.49
C THR A 36 10.30 21.76 -2.78
N THR A 37 9.00 21.55 -2.88
CA THR A 37 8.32 21.22 -4.13
C THR A 37 8.51 22.42 -5.04
N SER A 38 9.64 22.48 -5.73
CA SER A 38 9.80 23.32 -6.89
C SER A 38 8.79 22.80 -7.91
N THR A 39 7.66 23.50 -8.01
CA THR A 39 6.74 23.42 -9.13
C THR A 39 7.48 23.92 -10.36
N THR A 40 8.32 23.06 -10.93
CA THR A 40 8.81 23.24 -12.28
C THR A 40 7.62 23.01 -13.18
N THR A 41 6.99 24.09 -13.63
CA THR A 41 5.94 24.08 -14.63
C THR A 41 6.60 23.69 -15.96
N THR A 42 6.90 22.40 -16.13
CA THR A 42 7.28 21.85 -17.42
C THR A 42 6.06 22.00 -18.31
N THR A 43 6.20 22.70 -19.42
CA THR A 43 5.21 22.75 -20.50
C THR A 43 5.04 21.33 -21.03
N ILE A 44 4.13 20.59 -20.39
CA ILE A 44 3.64 19.28 -20.79
C ILE A 44 3.09 19.46 -22.20
N GLY A 45 3.73 18.86 -23.21
CA GLY A 45 3.16 18.79 -24.56
C GLY A 45 1.75 18.23 -24.45
N THR A 46 0.81 18.74 -25.25
CA THR A 46 -0.67 18.67 -25.10
C THR A 46 -1.28 17.27 -24.82
N ASN A 47 -0.49 16.19 -24.88
CA ASN A 47 -0.90 14.81 -24.66
C ASN A 47 -0.24 14.10 -23.46
N CYS A 48 0.78 14.69 -22.82
CA CYS A 48 1.48 14.04 -21.70
C CYS A 48 0.72 14.23 -20.39
N CYS A 49 0.81 13.28 -19.46
CA CYS A 49 0.14 13.41 -18.16
C CYS A 49 1.05 13.95 -17.05
N PRO A 50 0.46 14.63 -16.05
CA PRO A 50 1.17 14.96 -14.82
C PRO A 50 1.57 13.69 -14.06
N VAL A 51 2.44 13.84 -13.06
CA VAL A 51 2.75 12.75 -12.13
C VAL A 51 1.46 12.30 -11.45
N LEU A 52 1.08 11.03 -11.63
CA LEU A 52 0.03 10.41 -10.84
C LEU A 52 0.55 10.18 -9.42
N VAL A 53 -0.27 10.46 -8.41
CA VAL A 53 0.07 10.20 -7.01
C VAL A 53 -1.02 9.29 -6.42
N ALA A 54 -0.59 8.26 -5.70
CA ALA A 54 -1.47 7.40 -4.94
C ALA A 54 -1.59 7.91 -3.50
N ASN A 55 -2.44 7.24 -2.72
CA ASN A 55 -2.58 7.48 -1.29
C ASN A 55 -3.07 8.90 -0.98
N GLN A 56 -3.90 9.43 -1.89
CA GLN A 56 -4.64 10.67 -1.68
C GLN A 56 -5.82 10.39 -0.77
N PHE A 57 -5.54 10.13 0.49
CA PHE A 57 -6.54 9.74 1.45
C PHE A 57 -7.42 10.93 1.82
N THR A 58 -8.72 10.72 1.72
CA THR A 58 -9.65 11.42 2.61
C THR A 58 -9.69 10.65 3.93
N ASN A 59 -9.95 11.30 5.06
CA ASN A 59 -10.00 10.70 6.41
C ASN A 59 -10.99 9.51 6.51
N GLN A 60 -10.67 8.37 5.91
CA GLN A 60 -11.49 7.17 5.89
C GLN A 60 -10.93 6.22 6.93
N THR A 61 -11.74 5.95 7.96
CA THR A 61 -11.35 5.15 9.13
C THR A 61 -11.62 3.66 8.95
N THR A 62 -12.21 3.25 7.82
CA THR A 62 -12.76 1.90 7.63
C THR A 62 -11.73 0.89 7.12
N PHE A 63 -10.71 1.34 6.41
CA PHE A 63 -9.68 0.48 5.82
C PHE A 63 -8.29 0.93 6.24
N ALA A 64 -7.38 -0.02 6.40
CA ALA A 64 -5.97 0.30 6.56
C ALA A 64 -5.38 0.73 5.21
N TYR A 65 -4.29 1.48 5.26
CA TYR A 65 -3.59 1.94 4.06
C TYR A 65 -2.53 0.94 3.64
N GLY A 66 -2.44 0.68 2.33
CA GLY A 66 -1.37 -0.12 1.76
C GLY A 66 -0.26 0.74 1.18
N ASP A 67 0.82 0.05 0.81
CA ASP A 67 1.97 0.67 0.15
C ASP A 67 1.69 0.79 -1.34
N ALA A 68 1.62 2.03 -1.82
CA ALA A 68 1.39 2.32 -3.22
C ALA A 68 2.69 2.71 -3.92
N THR A 69 2.99 2.06 -5.03
CA THR A 69 4.11 2.40 -5.91
C THR A 69 3.60 2.63 -7.32
N ILE A 70 4.04 3.72 -7.96
CA ILE A 70 3.67 4.05 -9.34
C ILE A 70 4.92 4.08 -10.19
N THR A 71 4.94 3.27 -11.25
CA THR A 71 6.01 3.27 -12.25
C THR A 71 5.48 3.88 -13.54
N PHE A 72 6.18 4.88 -14.06
CA PHE A 72 5.86 5.53 -15.33
C PHE A 72 6.75 5.01 -16.45
N ASP A 73 6.25 5.05 -17.68
CA ASP A 73 7.04 4.77 -18.88
C ASP A 73 8.12 5.83 -19.16
N SER A 74 7.85 7.08 -18.82
CA SER A 74 8.78 8.21 -19.02
C SER A 74 8.74 9.18 -17.84
N THR A 75 9.88 9.81 -17.56
CA THR A 75 9.98 10.89 -16.55
C THR A 75 9.60 12.25 -17.12
N THR A 76 9.61 12.42 -18.45
CA THR A 76 9.39 13.71 -19.14
C THR A 76 8.01 13.79 -19.80
N CYS A 77 7.53 12.72 -20.44
CA CYS A 77 6.19 12.65 -21.05
C CYS A 77 5.53 11.31 -20.74
N ARG A 78 4.76 11.27 -19.65
CA ARG A 78 4.10 10.05 -19.15
C ARG A 78 2.90 9.73 -20.01
N MET A 79 2.92 8.57 -20.68
CA MET A 79 1.79 8.07 -21.48
C MET A 79 1.13 6.85 -20.85
N SER A 80 1.87 6.11 -20.02
CA SER A 80 1.37 4.96 -19.29
C SER A 80 1.98 4.90 -17.88
N ALA A 81 1.24 4.32 -16.96
CA ALA A 81 1.71 4.04 -15.62
C ALA A 81 1.22 2.68 -15.14
N SER A 82 2.00 2.03 -14.27
CA SER A 82 1.59 0.85 -13.52
C SER A 82 1.48 1.22 -12.06
N VAL A 83 0.27 1.09 -11.51
CA VAL A 83 0.01 1.31 -10.08
C VAL A 83 0.05 -0.04 -9.39
N THR A 84 0.98 -0.17 -8.44
CA THR A 84 1.08 -1.32 -7.55
C THR A 84 0.59 -0.92 -6.17
N CYS A 85 -0.27 -1.73 -5.59
CA CYS A 85 -0.73 -1.60 -4.22
C CYS A 85 -0.40 -2.90 -3.47
N SER A 86 0.30 -2.81 -2.34
CA SER A 86 0.72 -3.97 -1.55
C SER A 86 0.47 -3.83 -0.06
N SER A 87 0.28 -4.97 0.61
CA SER A 87 0.32 -5.06 2.08
C SER A 87 1.75 -4.89 2.57
N PRO A 88 2.01 -4.05 3.59
CA PRO A 88 3.33 -3.95 4.21
C PRO A 88 3.73 -5.24 4.93
N ASP A 89 2.73 -6.04 5.35
CA ASP A 89 2.95 -7.35 5.98
C ASP A 89 2.14 -8.43 5.22
N PHE A 90 2.87 -9.27 4.49
CA PHE A 90 2.31 -10.36 3.68
C PHE A 90 1.82 -11.55 4.54
N SER A 91 2.24 -11.62 5.81
CA SER A 91 1.84 -12.71 6.72
C SER A 91 0.39 -12.60 7.19
N LEU A 92 -0.17 -11.38 7.14
CA LEU A 92 -1.55 -11.11 7.51
C LEU A 92 -2.56 -11.55 6.45
N GLY A 93 -2.12 -11.82 5.22
CA GLY A 93 -2.99 -12.26 4.13
C GLY A 93 -4.10 -11.26 3.78
N LEU A 94 -3.83 -9.96 3.94
CA LEU A 94 -4.80 -8.90 3.64
C LEU A 94 -4.95 -8.73 2.13
N GLU A 95 -6.16 -8.38 1.69
CA GLU A 95 -6.42 -7.99 0.32
C GLU A 95 -5.98 -6.54 0.10
N ALA A 96 -5.07 -6.36 -0.85
CA ALA A 96 -4.69 -5.06 -1.36
C ALA A 96 -5.63 -4.68 -2.51
N ALA A 97 -6.17 -3.46 -2.47
CA ALA A 97 -7.05 -2.95 -3.51
C ALA A 97 -6.67 -1.55 -3.97
N ILE A 98 -6.89 -1.33 -5.26
CA ILE A 98 -6.78 -0.02 -5.88
C ILE A 98 -8.19 0.54 -6.02
N ARG A 99 -8.44 1.66 -5.34
CA ARG A 99 -9.69 2.42 -5.42
C ARG A 99 -9.46 3.75 -6.11
N VAL A 100 -10.36 4.11 -7.00
CA VAL A 100 -10.33 5.36 -7.77
C VAL A 100 -11.54 6.23 -7.42
N ASN A 101 -11.29 7.53 -7.29
CA ASN A 101 -12.29 8.58 -7.03
C ASN A 101 -13.20 8.29 -5.83
N PHE A 102 -12.67 7.62 -4.80
CA PHE A 102 -13.40 7.18 -3.60
C PHE A 102 -14.66 6.34 -3.87
N GLN A 103 -14.83 5.76 -5.06
CA GLN A 103 -16.07 5.05 -5.38
C GLN A 103 -15.84 3.71 -6.04
N PHE A 104 -14.80 3.59 -6.88
CA PHE A 104 -14.64 2.44 -7.74
C PHE A 104 -13.43 1.62 -7.33
N TYR A 105 -13.67 0.40 -6.84
CA TYR A 105 -12.63 -0.61 -6.71
C TYR A 105 -12.33 -1.16 -8.11
N LEU A 106 -11.10 -0.97 -8.57
CA LEU A 106 -10.69 -1.46 -9.89
C LEU A 106 -10.39 -2.96 -9.84
N ILE A 107 -9.70 -3.36 -8.76
CA ILE A 107 -9.21 -4.70 -8.54
C ILE A 107 -8.80 -4.85 -7.08
N ALA A 108 -8.96 -6.06 -6.55
CA ALA A 108 -8.48 -6.47 -5.24
C ALA A 108 -7.83 -7.85 -5.36
N ALA A 109 -6.73 -8.07 -4.66
CA ALA A 109 -6.06 -9.37 -4.60
C ALA A 109 -5.28 -9.50 -3.29
N ILE A 110 -5.05 -10.74 -2.85
CA ILE A 110 -4.27 -11.00 -1.63
C ILE A 110 -2.85 -10.44 -1.79
N ASN A 111 -2.44 -9.67 -0.80
CA ASN A 111 -1.14 -9.04 -0.60
C ASN A 111 -0.69 -8.01 -1.62
N THR A 112 -0.96 -8.18 -2.92
CA THR A 112 -0.50 -7.25 -3.94
C THR A 112 -1.42 -7.25 -5.15
N VAL A 113 -1.65 -6.07 -5.70
CA VAL A 113 -2.38 -5.89 -6.93
C VAL A 113 -1.70 -4.84 -7.81
N VAL A 114 -1.77 -5.04 -9.13
CA VAL A 114 -1.23 -4.12 -10.12
C VAL A 114 -2.34 -3.75 -11.10
N PHE A 115 -2.48 -2.46 -11.40
CA PHE A 115 -3.45 -1.98 -12.37
C PHE A 115 -2.83 -0.92 -13.30
N PRO A 116 -3.04 -1.01 -14.62
CA PRO A 116 -2.50 -0.04 -15.58
C PRO A 116 -3.32 1.26 -15.61
N ALA A 117 -2.64 2.39 -15.79
CA ALA A 117 -3.24 3.66 -16.16
C ALA A 117 -2.71 4.12 -17.53
N THR A 118 -3.57 4.75 -18.31
CA THR A 118 -3.24 5.30 -19.62
C THR A 118 -3.51 6.78 -19.62
N CYS A 119 -2.58 7.56 -20.19
CA CYS A 119 -2.76 8.98 -20.39
C CYS A 119 -3.51 9.24 -21.69
N VAL A 120 -4.62 9.98 -21.61
CA VAL A 120 -5.39 10.43 -22.77
C VAL A 120 -5.66 11.92 -22.62
N ASN A 121 -5.16 12.72 -23.56
CA ASN A 121 -5.32 14.19 -23.58
C ASN A 121 -4.88 14.86 -22.26
N GLY A 122 -3.78 14.38 -21.67
CA GLY A 122 -3.24 14.92 -20.40
C GLY A 122 -3.99 14.48 -19.15
N VAL A 123 -4.92 13.53 -19.27
CA VAL A 123 -5.72 13.00 -18.15
C VAL A 123 -5.46 11.50 -18.00
N TRP A 124 -5.23 11.06 -16.76
CA TRP A 124 -5.10 9.63 -16.45
C TRP A 124 -6.46 8.95 -16.52
N GLN A 125 -6.50 7.83 -17.21
CA GLN A 125 -7.65 6.94 -17.30
C GLN A 125 -7.27 5.52 -16.86
N MET A 126 -8.18 4.86 -16.16
CA MET A 126 -8.07 3.47 -15.72
C MET A 126 -9.38 2.74 -16.03
N ALA A 127 -9.40 1.42 -15.84
CA ALA A 127 -10.55 0.55 -16.06
C ALA A 127 -11.03 0.43 -17.52
N ASN A 128 -11.98 -0.48 -17.72
CA ASN A 128 -12.80 -0.57 -18.91
C ASN A 128 -14.26 -0.79 -18.48
N PRO A 129 -15.19 0.15 -18.74
CA PRO A 129 -15.03 1.40 -19.49
C PRO A 129 -14.06 2.41 -18.82
N PRO A 130 -13.44 3.33 -19.60
CA PRO A 130 -12.44 4.26 -19.05
C PRO A 130 -13.02 5.19 -17.98
N LEU A 131 -12.36 5.22 -16.83
CA LEU A 131 -12.62 6.10 -15.70
C LEU A 131 -11.48 7.11 -15.58
N VAL A 132 -11.82 8.40 -15.60
CA VAL A 132 -10.87 9.48 -15.33
C VAL A 132 -10.43 9.43 -13.87
N VAL A 133 -9.11 9.42 -13.64
CA VAL A 133 -8.51 9.33 -12.30
C VAL A 133 -8.28 10.73 -11.74
N ASN A 134 -9.07 11.11 -10.75
CA ASN A 134 -8.85 12.31 -9.94
C ASN A 134 -8.11 11.98 -8.64
N GLN A 135 -8.47 10.85 -8.04
CA GLN A 135 -7.89 10.34 -6.79
C GLN A 135 -7.66 8.85 -6.88
N LEU A 136 -6.58 8.40 -6.23
CA LEU A 136 -6.13 7.03 -6.24
C LEU A 136 -5.73 6.63 -4.81
N GLU A 137 -6.29 5.53 -4.32
CA GLU A 137 -6.03 4.98 -2.99
C GLU A 137 -5.55 3.54 -3.09
N CYS A 138 -4.56 3.18 -2.27
CA CYS A 138 -4.20 1.81 -1.97
C CYS A 138 -4.74 1.45 -0.59
N LEU A 139 -5.70 0.53 -0.55
CA LEU A 139 -6.39 0.13 0.67
C LEU A 139 -6.13 -1.35 0.97
N LEU A 140 -6.15 -1.67 2.26
CA LEU A 140 -6.04 -3.03 2.77
C LEU A 140 -7.32 -3.41 3.50
N ALA A 141 -7.80 -4.62 3.26
CA ALA A 141 -8.91 -5.22 4.01
C ALA A 141 -8.65 -6.69 4.31
N ASN A 142 -9.45 -7.25 5.21
CA ASN A 142 -9.53 -8.70 5.37
C ASN A 142 -10.10 -9.35 4.10
N ALA A 143 -9.77 -10.61 3.88
CA ALA A 143 -10.30 -11.37 2.75
C ALA A 143 -11.84 -11.30 2.68
N GLY A 144 -12.38 -10.83 1.56
CA GLY A 144 -13.81 -10.62 1.35
C GLY A 144 -14.39 -9.32 1.96
N GLY A 145 -13.53 -8.45 2.50
CA GLY A 145 -13.90 -7.15 3.05
C GLY A 145 -13.98 -6.03 2.02
N ILE A 146 -13.57 -6.29 0.77
CA ILE A 146 -13.65 -5.36 -0.36
C ILE A 146 -14.75 -5.86 -1.29
N GLY A 147 -15.96 -5.33 -1.11
CA GLY A 147 -17.16 -5.69 -1.86
C GLY A 147 -18.02 -4.47 -2.15
#